data_AF-A0A2T7TX42-F1
#
_entry.id   AF-A0A2T7TX42-F1
#
_cell.length_a   1.000
_cell.length_b   1.000
_cell.length_c   1.000
_cell.angle_alpha   90.00
_cell.angle_beta   90.00
_cell.angle_gamma   90.00
#
_symmetry.space_group_name_H-M   'P 1'
#
loop_
_entity.id
_entity.type
_entity.pdbx_description
1 polymer ?
#
loop_
_entity_poly.entity_id
_entity_poly.type
_entity_poly.pdbx_seq_one_letter_code
_entity_poly.pdbx_strand_id
1 'polypeptide(L)' 'MCRFQHTYSIQVWAFPNPAGAPVSVGMIHAARTVLLNMQNMPHPHSDQLFAISVGPLIGSPRGMSTDPVVMKGTASMAL' A
#
# COMPACT_ATOMS: atom_id res chain seq x y z
N MET A 1 30.29 12.64 0.43
CA MET A 1 28.87 12.79 0.00
C MET A 1 28.26 11.40 -0.06
N CYS A 2 27.47 10.99 0.94
CA CYS A 2 26.71 9.73 0.87
C CYS A 2 25.50 9.94 -0.06
N ARG A 3 25.51 9.31 -1.23
CA ARG A 3 24.32 9.22 -2.09
C ARG A 3 23.43 8.11 -1.53
N PHE A 4 22.36 8.46 -0.83
CA PHE A 4 21.24 7.54 -0.63
C PHE A 4 20.56 7.34 -1.98
N GLN A 5 21.00 6.34 -2.74
CA GLN A 5 20.21 5.84 -3.86
C GLN A 5 18.93 5.31 -3.24
N HIS A 6 17.81 6.03 -3.39
CA HIS A 6 16.50 5.53 -2.95
C HIS A 6 16.17 4.38 -3.89
N THR A 7 16.52 3.16 -3.51
CA THR A 7 16.28 1.93 -4.29
C THR A 7 15.07 1.15 -3.79
N TYR A 8 14.48 1.58 -2.68
CA TYR A 8 13.31 0.98 -2.05
C TYR A 8 12.11 1.92 -2.04
N SER A 9 10.93 1.32 -2.00
CA SER A 9 9.65 1.99 -1.88
C SER A 9 8.79 1.31 -0.83
N ILE A 10 7.89 2.09 -0.25
CA ILE A 10 6.80 1.62 0.59
C ILE A 10 5.56 1.58 -0.30
N GLN A 11 4.87 0.45 -0.35
CA GLN A 11 3.63 0.27 -1.09
C GLN A 11 2.48 0.07 -0.11
N VAL A 12 1.38 0.79 -0.33
CA VAL A 12 0.16 0.70 0.48
C VAL A 12 -0.92 0.02 -0.34
N TRP A 13 -1.58 -0.95 0.28
CA TRP A 13 -2.57 -1.81 -0.35
C TRP A 13 -3.89 -1.77 0.41
N ALA A 14 -5.00 -1.78 -0.32
CA ALA A 14 -6.33 -2.00 0.21
C ALA A 14 -6.86 -3.36 -0.25
N PHE A 15 -7.69 -3.98 0.59
CA PHE A 15 -8.38 -5.23 0.30
C PHE A 15 -9.89 -4.99 0.35
N PRO A 16 -10.51 -4.48 -0.74
CA PRO A 16 -11.95 -4.21 -0.76
C PRO A 16 -12.81 -5.47 -0.65
N ASN A 17 -12.27 -6.61 -1.08
CA ASN A 17 -12.87 -7.93 -0.89
C ASN A 17 -11.80 -8.84 -0.27
N PRO A 18 -12.04 -9.50 0.87
CA PRO A 18 -11.09 -10.41 1.50
C PRO A 18 -10.64 -11.57 0.60
N ALA A 19 -11.49 -12.01 -0.33
CA ALA A 19 -11.19 -13.07 -1.30
C ALA A 19 -10.65 -12.52 -2.64
N GLY A 20 -10.59 -11.20 -2.80
CA GLY A 20 -10.15 -10.53 -4.02
C GLY A 20 -8.65 -10.21 -4.03
N ALA A 21 -8.17 -9.74 -5.18
CA ALA A 21 -6.81 -9.22 -5.28
C ALA A 21 -6.68 -7.88 -4.54
N PRO A 22 -5.53 -7.61 -3.91
CA PRO A 22 -5.27 -6.30 -3.31
C PRO A 22 -5.17 -5.22 -4.38
N VAL A 23 -5.59 -4.00 -4.04
CA VAL A 23 -5.48 -2.83 -4.89
C VAL A 23 -4.41 -1.90 -4.33
N SER A 24 -3.44 -1.50 -5.14
CA SER A 24 -2.44 -0.51 -4.74
C SER A 24 -3.09 0.87 -4.63
N VAL A 25 -2.93 1.53 -3.48
CA VAL A 25 -3.50 2.85 -3.20
C VAL A 25 -2.44 3.93 -3.03
N GLY A 26 -1.16 3.56 -3.03
CA GLY A 26 -0.06 4.51 -2.98
C GLY A 26 1.31 3.87 -2.95
N MET A 27 2.29 4.60 -3.47
CA MET A 27 3.71 4.24 -3.42
C MET A 27 4.53 5.43 -2.93
N ILE A 28 5.35 5.21 -1.91
CA ILE A 28 6.18 6.20 -1.26
C ILE A 28 7.65 5.82 -1.49
N HIS A 29 8.36 6.66 -2.23
CA HIS A 29 9.77 6.43 -2.60
C HIS A 29 10.73 7.49 -2.03
N ALA A 30 10.19 8.37 -1.19
CA ALA A 30 10.91 9.41 -0.46
C ALA A 30 10.16 9.70 0.85
N ALA A 31 10.86 10.11 1.89
CA ALA A 31 10.27 10.45 3.17
C ALA A 31 9.44 11.75 3.07
N ARG A 32 8.13 11.62 2.80
CA ARG A 32 7.18 12.73 2.68
C ARG A 32 5.74 12.28 2.96
N THR A 33 4.87 13.23 3.23
CA THR A 33 3.42 12.99 3.24
C THR A 33 2.94 12.69 1.82
N VAL A 34 2.13 11.64 1.67
CA VAL A 34 1.52 11.23 0.40
C VAL A 34 0.02 11.04 0.61
N LEU A 35 -0.79 11.58 -0.30
CA LEU A 35 -2.21 11.29 -0.35
C LEU A 35 -2.43 9.96 -1.08
N LEU A 36 -3.17 9.05 -0.45
CA LEU A 36 -3.52 7.76 -1.06
C LEU A 36 -4.64 7.95 -2.08
N ASN A 37 -4.53 7.26 -3.22
CA ASN A 37 -5.55 7.31 -4.26
C ASN A 37 -6.65 6.28 -3.98
N MET A 38 -7.82 6.79 -3.56
CA MET A 38 -9.01 6.01 -3.25
C MET A 38 -10.13 6.18 -4.30
N GLN A 39 -9.91 6.96 -5.37
CA GLN A 39 -11.00 7.46 -6.24
C GLN A 39 -11.81 6.35 -6.94
N ASN A 40 -11.16 5.23 -7.28
CA ASN A 40 -11.81 4.11 -7.99
C ASN A 40 -12.09 2.91 -7.07
N MET A 41 -12.11 3.14 -5.76
CA MET A 41 -12.41 2.09 -4.79
C MET A 41 -13.81 2.26 -4.23
N PRO A 42 -14.46 1.14 -3.85
CA PRO A 42 -15.66 1.23 -3.04
C PRO A 42 -15.35 1.96 -1.73
N HIS A 43 -16.38 2.54 -1.12
CA HIS A 43 -16.24 3.16 0.18
C HIS A 43 -15.67 2.16 1.20
N PRO A 44 -14.71 2.59 2.05
CA PRO A 44 -14.22 1.74 3.12
C PRO A 44 -15.36 1.26 4.02
N HIS A 45 -15.37 -0.04 4.31
CA HIS A 45 -16.27 -0.64 5.29
C HIS A 45 -15.53 -0.94 6.59
N SER A 46 -16.29 -1.16 7.68
CA SER A 46 -15.72 -1.67 8.92
C SER A 46 -14.90 -2.92 8.65
N ASP A 47 -13.77 -3.03 9.32
CA ASP A 47 -12.87 -4.18 9.26
C ASP A 47 -12.16 -4.38 7.91
N GLN A 48 -12.30 -3.42 6.97
CA GLN A 48 -11.59 -3.47 5.70
C GLN A 48 -10.08 -3.51 5.93
N LEU A 49 -9.42 -4.53 5.38
CA LEU A 49 -7.98 -4.72 5.53
C LEU A 49 -7.17 -3.75 4.66
N PHE A 50 -6.12 -3.21 5.26
CA PHE A 50 -5.04 -2.49 4.60
C PHE A 50 -3.71 -3.13 4.98
N ALA A 51 -2.76 -3.12 4.05
CA ALA A 51 -1.42 -3.63 4.28
C ALA A 51 -0.36 -2.66 3.74
N ILE A 52 0.82 -2.72 4.33
CA ILE A 52 2.00 -1.99 3.90
C ILE A 52 3.11 -2.98 3.63
N SER A 53 3.72 -2.86 2.45
CA SER A 53 4.88 -3.65 2.03
C SER A 53 6.07 -2.74 1.74
N VAL A 54 7.27 -3.27 1.89
CA VAL A 54 8.51 -2.56 1.52
C VAL A 54 9.29 -3.42 0.54
N GLY A 55 9.65 -2.83 -0.60
CA GLY A 55 10.32 -3.55 -1.68
C GLY A 55 11.11 -2.63 -2.61
N PRO A 56 11.86 -3.19 -3.56
CA PRO A 56 12.61 -2.41 -4.54
C PRO A 56 11.71 -1.48 -5.37
N LEU A 57 12.27 -0.36 -5.84
CA LEU A 57 11.61 0.58 -6.75
C LEU A 57 11.40 0.00 -8.16
N ILE A 58 12.30 -0.87 -8.60
CA ILE A 58 12.18 -1.62 -9.85
C ILE A 58 11.35 -2.88 -9.56
N GLY A 59 10.03 -2.72 -9.63
CA GLY A 59 9.09 -3.77 -9.99
C GLY A 59 8.42 -4.57 -8.85
N SER A 60 7.09 -4.44 -8.78
CA SER A 60 6.19 -5.57 -8.51
C SER A 60 5.43 -5.87 -9.82
N PRO A 61 5.84 -6.89 -10.63
CA PRO A 61 5.42 -7.04 -12.03
C PRO A 61 3.92 -7.30 -12.28
N ARG A 62 3.10 -7.50 -11.26
CA ARG A 62 1.79 -8.17 -11.40
C ARG A 62 0.65 -7.59 -10.58
N GLY A 63 0.79 -6.40 -10.00
CA GLY A 63 -0.29 -5.83 -9.17
C GLY A 63 -0.61 -6.64 -7.90
N MET A 64 0.26 -7.59 -7.54
CA MET A 64 0.24 -8.34 -6.29
C MET A 64 1.59 -8.12 -5.59
N SER A 65 1.56 -7.73 -4.31
CA SER A 65 2.76 -7.58 -3.49
C SER A 65 3.40 -8.95 -3.27
N THR A 66 4.45 -9.28 -4.03
CA THR A 66 5.39 -10.34 -3.63
C THR A 66 6.34 -9.87 -2.53
N ASP A 67 6.37 -8.55 -2.30
CA ASP A 67 7.20 -7.94 -1.28
C ASP A 67 6.68 -8.27 0.13
N PRO A 68 7.58 -8.38 1.14
CA PRO A 68 7.19 -8.65 2.51
C PRO A 68 6.22 -7.60 3.05
N VAL A 69 5.11 -8.08 3.63
CA VAL A 69 4.17 -7.23 4.36
C VAL A 69 4.75 -6.93 5.75
N VAL A 70 5.00 -5.66 6.03
CA VAL A 70 5.59 -5.20 7.30
C VAL A 70 4.53 -4.71 8.28
N MET A 71 3.34 -4.35 7.80
CA MET A 71 2.23 -3.90 8.63
C MET A 71 0.88 -4.27 8.00
N LYS A 72 -0.09 -4.56 8.85
CA LYS A 72 -1.50 -4.73 8.51
C LYS A 72 -2.36 -3.99 9.53
N GLY A 73 -3.52 -3.50 9.08
CA GLY A 73 -4.51 -2.87 9.94
C GLY A 73 -5.87 -2.88 9.27
N THR A 74 -6.92 -2.71 10.06
CA THR A 74 -8.29 -2.63 9.55
C THR A 74 -8.87 -1.22 9.71
N ALA A 75 -9.73 -0.82 8.77
CA ALA A 75 -10.50 0.39 8.93
C ALA A 75 -11.56 0.21 10.02
N SER A 76 -11.82 1.28 10.76
CA SER A 76 -13.00 1.40 11.60
C SER A 76 -13.93 2.45 11.00
N MET A 77 -15.23 2.31 11.23
CA MET A 77 -16.16 3.39 10.94
C MET A 77 -16.08 4.43 12.06
N ALA A 78 -15.95 5.70 11.69
CA ALA A 78 -16.13 6.77 12.67
C ALA A 78 -17.58 6.71 13.17
N LEU A 79 -17.74 6.53 14.48
CA LEU A 79 -19.02 6.54 15.18
C LEU A 79 -19.63 7.94 15.19
#